data_AF-A0A381XXZ7-F1
#
_entry.id   AF-A0A381XXZ7-F1
#
_cell.length_a   1.000
_cell.length_b   1.000
_cell.length_c   1.000
_cell.angle_alpha   90.00
_cell.angle_beta   90.00
_cell.angle_gamma   90.00
#
_symmetry.space_group_name_H-M   'P 1'
#
loop_
_entity.id
_entity.type
_entity.pdbx_description
1 polymer ?
#
loop_
_entity_poly.entity_id
_entity_poly.type
_entity_poly.pdbx_seq_one_letter_code
_entity_poly.pdbx_strand_id
1 'polypeptide(L)' 'MDGEKGKYSLIDWIGSVIGFVVIGFIVFILLWPLIDPTPNKSSSLKENIHKAIGE' A
#
# COMPACT_ATOMS: atom_id res chain seq x y z
N MET A 1 35.54 -16.28 19.81
CA MET A 1 34.08 -16.21 20.07
C MET A 1 33.54 -14.99 19.32
N ASP A 2 33.75 -14.96 17.99
CA ASP A 2 33.65 -13.73 17.19
C ASP A 2 32.66 -13.85 16.02
N GLY A 3 32.22 -15.07 15.70
CA GLY A 3 31.30 -15.33 14.58
C GLY A 3 29.83 -15.05 14.87
N GLU A 4 29.41 -15.00 16.14
CA GLU A 4 28.00 -14.79 16.50
C GLU A 4 27.61 -13.30 16.50
N LYS A 5 28.48 -12.42 17.00
CA LYS A 5 28.22 -10.96 17.06
C LYS A 5 27.98 -10.35 15.68
N GLY A 6 28.70 -10.82 14.66
CA GLY A 6 28.51 -10.38 13.28
C GLY A 6 27.18 -10.84 12.67
N LYS A 7 26.72 -12.06 13.02
CA LYS A 7 25.45 -12.60 12.50
C LYS A 7 24.25 -11.83 13.04
N TYR A 8 24.22 -11.53 14.33
CA TYR A 8 23.15 -10.71 14.92
C TYR A 8 23.14 -9.29 14.33
N SER A 9 24.30 -8.68 14.14
CA SER A 9 24.40 -7.35 13.54
C SER A 9 23.92 -7.31 12.08
N LEU A 10 24.11 -8.38 11.30
CA LEU A 10 23.61 -8.46 9.92
C LEU A 10 22.08 -8.64 9.89
N ILE A 11 21.52 -9.40 10.84
CA ILE A 11 20.08 -9.60 10.94
C ILE A 11 19.38 -8.31 11.36
N ASP A 12 19.95 -7.54 12.28
CA ASP A 12 19.42 -6.23 12.66
C ASP A 12 19.43 -5.24 11.48
N TRP A 13 20.50 -5.25 10.69
CA TRP A 13 20.58 -4.43 9.48
C TRP A 13 19.53 -4.83 8.44
N ILE A 14 19.36 -6.13 8.17
CA ILE A 14 18.35 -6.62 7.23
C ILE A 14 16.94 -6.27 7.71
N GLY A 15 16.66 -6.41 9.01
CA GLY A 15 15.38 -6.07 9.61
C GLY A 15 15.07 -4.57 9.49
N SER A 16 16.07 -3.72 9.71
CA SER A 16 15.93 -2.28 9.52
C SER A 16 15.63 -1.92 8.07
N VAL A 17 16.36 -2.47 7.11
CA VAL A 17 16.14 -2.22 5.67
C VAL A 17 14.73 -2.69 5.25
N ILE A 18 14.31 -3.87 5.68
CA ILE A 18 12.96 -4.37 5.40
C ILE A 18 11.90 -3.44 6.01
N GLY A 19 12.11 -2.96 7.24
CA GLY A 19 11.22 -2.00 7.90
C GLY A 19 11.04 -0.72 7.08
N PHE A 20 12.13 -0.13 6.58
CA PHE A 20 12.07 1.05 5.71
C PHE A 20 11.29 0.79 4.42
N VAL A 21 11.51 -0.35 3.77
CA VAL A 21 10.80 -0.74 2.54
C VAL A 21 9.30 -0.91 2.82
N VAL A 22 8.93 -1.55 3.92
CA VAL A 22 7.53 -1.76 4.31
C VAL A 22 6.84 -0.44 4.60
N ILE A 23 7.46 0.45 5.38
CA ILE A 23 6.89 1.79 5.66
C ILE A 23 6.70 2.57 4.36
N GLY A 24 7.70 2.56 3.48
CA GLY A 24 7.60 3.21 2.17
C GLY A 24 6.46 2.63 1.32
N PHE A 25 6.28 1.31 1.34
CA PHE A 25 5.21 0.63 0.60
C PHE A 25 3.81 0.96 1.15
N ILE A 26 3.65 1.04 2.47
CA ILE A 26 2.39 1.46 3.10
C ILE A 26 2.06 2.90 2.69
N VAL A 27 3.02 3.82 2.81
CA VAL A 27 2.84 5.22 2.40
C VAL A 27 2.53 5.31 0.91
N PHE A 28 3.19 4.51 0.07
CA PHE A 28 2.94 4.45 -1.36
C PHE A 28 1.50 4.01 -1.67
N ILE A 29 0.99 2.95 -1.04
CA ILE A 29 -0.41 2.51 -1.25
C ILE A 29 -1.41 3.58 -0.81
N LEU A 30 -1.12 4.30 0.27
CA LEU A 30 -2.00 5.37 0.77
C LEU A 30 -1.99 6.60 -0.14
N LEU A 31 -0.83 6.94 -0.71
CA LEU A 31 -0.69 8.07 -1.63
C LEU A 31 -1.08 7.72 -3.08
N TRP A 32 -1.04 6.43 -3.44
CA TRP A 32 -1.41 5.93 -4.75
C TRP A 32 -2.78 6.43 -5.24
N PRO A 33 -3.89 6.31 -4.47
CA PRO A 33 -5.20 6.82 -4.89
C PRO A 33 -5.28 8.36 -4.97
N LEU A 34 -4.29 9.08 -4.42
CA LEU A 34 -4.20 10.53 -4.52
C LEU A 34 -3.56 10.97 -5.85
N ILE A 35 -2.63 10.17 -6.37
CA ILE A 35 -1.90 10.44 -7.63
C ILE A 35 -2.64 9.85 -8.83
N ASP A 36 -3.09 8.60 -8.70
CA ASP A 36 -3.94 7.93 -9.67
C ASP A 36 -5.27 7.59 -8.98
N PRO A 37 -6.20 8.57 -8.92
CA PRO A 37 -7.51 8.32 -8.38
C PRO A 37 -8.17 7.25 -9.25
N THR A 38 -8.29 6.04 -8.70
CA THR A 38 -9.02 4.95 -9.35
C THR A 38 -10.36 5.52 -9.78
N PRO A 39 -10.67 5.55 -11.09
CA PRO A 39 -11.82 6.27 -11.59
C PRO A 39 -13.03 5.74 -10.84
N ASN A 40 -13.74 6.66 -10.18
CA ASN A 40 -14.85 6.35 -9.29
C ASN A 40 -15.92 5.60 -10.10
N LYS A 41 -15.86 4.26 -10.15
CA LYS A 41 -16.83 3.40 -10.85
C LYS A 41 -18.19 3.35 -10.13
N SER A 42 -18.47 4.31 -9.26
CA SER A 42 -19.81 4.59 -8.74
C SER A 42 -20.83 4.87 -9.86
N SER A 43 -20.39 5.25 -11.06
CA SER A 43 -21.26 5.45 -12.23
C SER A 43 -22.15 4.26 -12.54
N SER A 44 -21.70 3.02 -12.35
CA SER A 44 -22.53 1.83 -12.64
C SER A 44 -23.70 1.66 -11.66
N LEU A 45 -23.54 2.06 -10.40
CA LEU A 45 -24.64 1.97 -9.42
C LEU A 45 -25.60 3.15 -9.58
N LYS A 46 -25.07 4.36 -9.82
CA LYS A 46 -25.87 5.57 -10.01
C LYS A 46 -26.67 5.52 -11.31
N GLU A 47 -26.10 4.98 -12.39
CA GLU A 47 -26.76 4.80 -13.68
C GLU A 47 -27.87 3.75 -13.62
N ASN A 48 -27.64 2.61 -12.96
CA ASN A 48 -28.66 1.57 -12.80
C ASN A 48 -29.82 2.01 -11.89
N ILE A 49 -29.51 2.78 -10.84
CA ILE A 49 -30.55 3.36 -9.99
C ILE A 49 -31.37 4.40 -10.77
N HIS A 50 -30.73 5.32 -11.51
CA HIS A 50 -31.45 6.29 -12.34
C HIS A 50 -32.32 5.61 -13.42
N LYS A 51 -31.80 4.58 -14.10
CA LYS A 51 -32.58 3.76 -15.04
C LYS A 51 -33.73 2.99 -14.39
N ALA A 52 -33.60 2.58 -13.13
CA ALA A 52 -34.65 1.88 -12.40
C ALA A 52 -35.74 2.82 -11.84
N ILE A 53 -35.39 4.07 -11.53
CA ILE A 53 -36.35 5.08 -11.03
C ILE A 53 -37.05 5.83 -12.18
N GLY A 54 -36.50 5.79 -13.41
CA GLY A 54 -37.22 6.15 -14.63
C GLY A 54 -37.55 7.64 -14.78
N GLU A 55 -36.56 8.51 -14.59
CA GLU A 55 -36.60 9.87 -15.15
C GLU A 55 -36.06 9.91 -16.58
#